data_AF-A0A3A9GVS8-F1
#
_entry.id   AF-A0A3A9GVS8-F1
#
_cell.length_a   1.000
_cell.length_b   1.000
_cell.length_c   1.000
_cell.angle_alpha   90.00
_cell.angle_beta   90.00
_cell.angle_gamma   90.00
#
_symmetry.space_group_name_H-M   'P 1'
#
loop_
_entity.id
_entity.type
_entity.pdbx_description
1 polymer ?
#
loop_
_entity_poly.entity_id
_entity_poly.type
_entity_poly.pdbx_seq_one_letter_code
_entity_poly.pdbx_strand_id
1 'polypeptide(L)'
;MRIDGNQNPYRAKEEEKVREMQKNATAEPNAFAIEGAVAAFTKGEAWLLELRKYIWENKKAAAEFINENIPKIKTMPSEATYLMWINCGELAMDDKKFCRFIRKDTGLYVSEGSQYGNEGEGFMRMNVACPKSRLYDGLDRLKKGAERYEESKG
;
A
#
# COMPACT_ATOMS: atom_id res chain seq x y z
N MET A 1 11.51 -18.53 46.93
CA MET A 1 12.68 -17.67 46.64
C MET A 1 12.27 -16.70 45.53
N ARG A 2 11.76 -15.52 45.89
CA ARG A 2 11.42 -14.45 44.93
C ARG A 2 12.70 -13.68 44.66
N ILE A 3 13.12 -13.59 43.40
CA ILE A 3 14.16 -12.64 43.00
C ILE A 3 13.51 -11.26 43.06
N ASP A 4 14.04 -10.36 43.90
CA ASP A 4 13.66 -8.96 43.90
C ASP A 4 13.89 -8.41 42.48
N GLY A 5 12.84 -7.89 41.86
CA GLY A 5 12.87 -7.30 40.50
C GLY A 5 13.77 -6.06 40.36
N ASN A 6 14.50 -5.70 41.43
CA ASN A 6 15.43 -4.60 41.52
C ASN A 6 16.88 -4.99 41.15
N GLN A 7 17.14 -6.26 40.80
CA GLN A 7 18.47 -6.76 40.39
C GLN A 7 18.47 -7.37 38.97
N ASN A 8 17.62 -6.88 38.05
CA ASN A 8 17.70 -7.29 36.63
C ASN A 8 18.70 -6.40 35.86
N PRO A 9 19.91 -6.91 35.50
CA PRO A 9 20.94 -6.12 34.82
C PRO A 9 20.58 -5.69 33.39
N TYR A 10 19.51 -6.25 32.81
CA TYR A 10 18.99 -5.84 31.51
C TYR A 10 18.14 -4.56 31.59
N ARG A 11 17.48 -4.32 32.73
CA ARG A 11 16.60 -3.17 32.94
C ARG A 11 17.37 -1.84 32.95
N ALA A 12 18.52 -1.81 33.62
CA ALA A 12 19.37 -0.62 33.66
C ALA A 12 19.89 -0.22 32.27
N LYS A 13 20.23 -1.20 31.42
CA LYS A 13 20.67 -0.97 30.04
C LYS A 13 19.52 -0.54 29.12
N GLU A 14 18.31 -1.03 29.34
CA GLU A 14 17.11 -0.58 28.62
C GLU A 14 16.74 0.86 28.99
N GLU A 15 16.77 1.20 30.28
CA GLU A 15 16.51 2.55 30.79
C GLU A 15 17.54 3.57 30.27
N GLU A 16 18.82 3.19 30.19
CA GLU A 16 19.88 4.01 29.60
C GLU A 16 19.62 4.28 28.10
N LYS A 17 19.28 3.25 27.33
CA LYS A 17 18.93 3.38 25.90
C LYS A 17 17.72 4.27 25.66
N VAL A 18 16.65 4.09 26.45
CA VAL A 18 15.45 4.93 26.35
C VAL A 18 15.80 6.40 26.63
N ARG A 19 16.65 6.65 27.63
CA ARG A 19 17.09 8.00 27.98
C ARG A 19 17.95 8.63 26.89
N GLU A 20 18.85 7.88 26.26
CA GLU A 20 19.63 8.37 25.12
C GLU A 20 18.74 8.68 23.91
N MET A 21 17.76 7.82 23.61
CA MET A 21 16.78 8.08 22.55
C MET A 21 15.98 9.35 22.81
N GLN A 22 15.51 9.57 24.04
CA GLN A 22 14.74 10.76 24.41
C GLN A 22 15.55 12.05 24.28
N LYS A 23 16.84 12.03 24.65
CA LYS A 23 17.72 13.20 24.51
C LYS A 23 18.00 13.58 23.06
N ASN A 24 18.08 12.58 22.18
CA ASN A 24 18.52 12.75 20.80
C ASN A 24 17.37 12.75 19.78
N ALA A 25 16.15 12.46 20.21
CA ALA A 25 14.97 12.51 19.35
C ALA A 25 14.34 13.90 19.35
N THR A 26 14.02 14.41 18.17
CA THR A 26 13.08 15.52 18.01
C THR A 26 11.67 14.91 18.00
N ALA A 27 11.05 14.80 19.16
CA ALA A 27 9.93 13.87 19.37
C ALA A 27 8.59 14.53 19.71
N GLU A 28 8.51 15.86 19.85
CA GLU A 28 7.25 16.49 20.24
C GLU A 28 6.32 16.63 19.02
N PRO A 29 5.14 15.96 19.03
CA PRO A 29 4.14 16.19 18.00
C PRO A 29 3.66 17.63 18.10
N ASN A 30 3.37 18.26 16.96
CA ASN A 30 2.73 19.57 16.98
C ASN A 30 1.35 19.47 17.68
N ALA A 31 0.90 20.56 18.29
CA ALA A 31 -0.33 20.58 19.08
C ALA A 31 -1.57 20.07 18.31
N PHE A 32 -1.64 20.32 17.00
CA PHE A 32 -2.75 19.85 16.16
C PHE A 32 -2.71 18.33 15.91
N ALA A 33 -1.52 17.72 15.84
CA ALA A 33 -1.37 16.29 15.67
C ALA A 33 -1.89 15.51 16.88
N ILE A 34 -1.73 16.06 18.09
CA ILE A 34 -2.26 15.49 19.33
C ILE A 34 -3.80 15.45 19.26
N GLU A 35 -4.43 16.60 19.02
CA GLU A 35 -5.89 16.70 18.95
C GLU A 35 -6.47 15.88 17.78
N GLY A 36 -5.79 15.84 16.64
CA GLY A 36 -6.19 15.01 15.50
C GLY A 36 -6.19 13.52 15.83
N ALA A 37 -5.16 13.03 16.53
CA ALA A 37 -5.10 11.64 16.98
C ALA A 37 -6.20 11.32 18.01
N VAL A 38 -6.40 12.20 19.01
CA VAL A 38 -7.47 12.04 20.01
C VAL A 38 -8.83 11.97 19.32
N ALA A 39 -9.13 12.87 18.38
CA ALA A 39 -10.37 12.86 17.63
C ALA A 39 -10.54 11.59 16.78
N ALA A 40 -9.48 11.13 16.10
CA ALA A 40 -9.53 9.90 15.32
C ALA A 40 -9.87 8.67 16.19
N PHE A 41 -9.25 8.53 17.36
CA PHE A 41 -9.50 7.40 18.26
C PHE A 41 -10.83 7.48 19.01
N THR A 42 -11.28 8.67 19.40
CA THR A 42 -12.48 8.84 20.25
C THR A 42 -13.76 9.12 19.46
N LYS A 43 -13.66 9.58 18.21
CA LYS A 43 -14.80 10.03 17.39
C LYS A 43 -14.78 9.49 15.95
N GLY A 44 -13.71 8.83 15.51
CA GLY A 44 -13.52 8.43 14.11
C GLY A 44 -14.22 7.14 13.68
N GLU A 45 -14.86 6.39 14.59
CA GLU A 45 -15.37 5.05 14.31
C GLU A 45 -16.39 5.02 13.17
N ALA A 46 -17.41 5.90 13.20
CA ALA A 46 -18.45 5.92 12.18
C ALA A 46 -17.86 6.16 10.77
N TRP A 47 -16.97 7.16 10.65
CA TRP A 47 -16.26 7.44 9.41
C TRP A 47 -15.39 6.26 8.95
N LEU A 48 -14.69 5.60 9.88
CA LEU A 48 -13.83 4.47 9.57
C LEU A 48 -14.63 3.29 9.01
N LEU A 49 -15.79 2.99 9.60
CA LEU A 49 -16.67 1.92 9.14
C LEU A 49 -17.18 2.18 7.71
N GLU A 50 -17.60 3.41 7.43
CA GLU A 50 -18.02 3.84 6.08
C GLU A 50 -16.87 3.79 5.08
N LEU A 51 -15.69 4.30 5.46
CA LEU A 51 -14.50 4.27 4.62
C LEU A 51 -14.09 2.83 4.28
N ARG A 52 -14.10 1.92 5.27
CA ARG A 52 -13.78 0.50 5.05
C ARG A 52 -14.71 -0.12 4.03
N LYS A 53 -16.01 0.14 4.13
CA LYS A 53 -17.01 -0.33 3.15
C LYS A 53 -16.71 0.24 1.76
N TYR A 54 -16.45 1.54 1.67
CA TYR A 54 -16.17 2.20 0.39
C TYR A 54 -14.91 1.65 -0.29
N ILE A 55 -13.81 1.51 0.45
CA ILE A 55 -12.55 0.94 -0.07
C ILE A 55 -12.74 -0.52 -0.48
N TRP A 56 -13.54 -1.28 0.27
CA TRP A 56 -13.85 -2.67 -0.09
C TRP A 56 -14.61 -2.78 -1.41
N GLU A 57 -15.60 -1.91 -1.64
CA GLU A 57 -16.31 -1.82 -2.92
C GLU A 57 -15.36 -1.44 -4.07
N ASN A 58 -14.46 -0.49 -3.85
CA ASN A 58 -13.44 -0.13 -4.83
C ASN A 58 -12.51 -1.32 -5.15
N LYS A 59 -12.07 -2.06 -4.14
CA LYS A 59 -11.21 -3.23 -4.30
C LYS A 59 -11.89 -4.33 -5.12
N LYS A 60 -13.18 -4.58 -4.87
CA LYS A 60 -14.00 -5.51 -5.67
C LYS A 60 -14.13 -5.06 -7.11
N ALA A 61 -14.55 -3.82 -7.33
CA ALA A 61 -14.72 -3.26 -8.67
C ALA A 61 -13.42 -3.29 -9.48
N ALA A 62 -12.29 -2.98 -8.85
CA ALA A 62 -10.98 -3.08 -9.49
C ALA A 62 -10.60 -4.52 -9.84
N ALA A 63 -10.82 -5.47 -8.93
CA ALA A 63 -10.54 -6.88 -9.18
C ALA A 63 -11.40 -7.45 -10.30
N GLU A 64 -12.71 -7.20 -10.29
CA GLU A 64 -13.65 -7.59 -11.34
C GLU A 64 -13.19 -7.01 -12.69
N PHE A 65 -12.98 -5.70 -12.76
CA PHE A 65 -12.57 -5.03 -13.99
C PHE A 65 -11.27 -5.61 -14.55
N ILE A 66 -10.21 -5.72 -13.73
CA ILE A 66 -8.89 -6.20 -14.20
C ILE A 66 -8.99 -7.63 -14.70
N ASN A 67 -9.61 -8.52 -13.93
CA ASN A 67 -9.66 -9.94 -14.28
C ASN A 67 -10.51 -10.20 -15.53
N GLU A 68 -11.53 -9.38 -15.79
CA GLU A 68 -12.39 -9.46 -16.98
C GLU A 68 -11.78 -8.81 -18.23
N ASN A 69 -11.08 -7.68 -18.06
CA ASN A 69 -10.68 -6.83 -19.19
C ASN A 69 -9.21 -6.93 -19.57
N ILE A 70 -8.35 -7.50 -18.73
CA ILE A 70 -6.90 -7.57 -18.96
C ILE A 70 -6.43 -9.02 -18.73
N PRO A 71 -6.63 -9.93 -19.70
CA PRO A 71 -6.48 -11.38 -19.49
C PRO A 71 -5.14 -11.82 -18.91
N LYS A 72 -4.02 -11.16 -19.28
CA LYS A 72 -2.65 -11.46 -18.86
C LYS A 72 -2.22 -10.78 -17.55
N ILE A 73 -3.14 -10.07 -16.89
CA ILE A 73 -2.93 -9.45 -15.59
C ILE A 73 -3.98 -9.99 -14.61
N LYS A 74 -3.55 -10.45 -13.43
CA LYS A 74 -4.43 -11.05 -12.43
C LYS A 74 -4.28 -10.36 -11.08
N THR A 75 -5.40 -10.09 -10.42
CA THR A 75 -5.37 -9.55 -9.06
C THR A 75 -5.21 -10.66 -8.03
N MET A 76 -4.44 -10.40 -6.97
CA MET A 76 -4.31 -11.33 -5.84
C MET A 76 -5.38 -11.04 -4.77
N PRO A 77 -6.00 -12.06 -4.18
CA PRO A 77 -6.93 -11.87 -3.06
C PRO A 77 -6.19 -11.26 -1.86
N SER A 78 -6.87 -10.40 -1.13
CA SER A 78 -6.27 -9.74 0.04
C SER A 78 -7.34 -9.32 1.04
N GLU A 79 -7.14 -9.70 2.30
CA GLU A 79 -8.10 -9.52 3.40
C GLU A 79 -8.00 -8.12 4.05
N ALA A 80 -6.90 -7.41 3.82
CA ALA A 80 -6.61 -6.15 4.49
C ALA A 80 -6.03 -5.11 3.52
N THR A 81 -5.88 -3.89 4.05
CA THR A 81 -5.32 -2.71 3.38
C THR A 81 -6.14 -2.19 2.19
N TYR A 82 -5.83 -0.97 1.78
CA TYR A 82 -6.31 -0.34 0.55
C TYR A 82 -5.35 -0.53 -0.63
N LEU A 83 -4.38 -1.43 -0.51
CA LEU A 83 -3.36 -1.72 -1.50
C LEU A 83 -3.62 -3.09 -2.11
N MET A 84 -3.71 -3.14 -3.44
CA MET A 84 -3.88 -4.37 -4.21
C MET A 84 -2.56 -4.81 -4.80
N TRP A 85 -2.27 -6.10 -4.66
CA TRP A 85 -1.20 -6.77 -5.39
C TRP A 85 -1.77 -7.34 -6.69
N ILE A 86 -1.06 -7.09 -7.79
CA ILE A 86 -1.50 -7.43 -9.14
C ILE A 86 -0.33 -8.15 -9.81
N ASN A 87 -0.54 -9.39 -10.22
CA ASN A 87 0.40 -10.18 -11.00
C ASN A 87 0.32 -9.76 -12.45
N CYS A 88 1.43 -9.30 -13.02
CA CYS A 88 1.57 -8.98 -14.44
C CYS A 88 2.63 -9.85 -15.13
N GLY A 89 3.15 -10.91 -14.50
CA GLY A 89 4.27 -11.71 -15.01
C GLY A 89 4.01 -12.36 -16.36
N GLU A 90 2.78 -12.78 -16.64
CA GLU A 90 2.39 -13.31 -17.96
C GLU A 90 2.51 -12.24 -19.06
N LEU A 91 2.17 -10.99 -18.75
CA LEU A 91 2.34 -9.87 -19.65
C LEU A 91 3.76 -9.31 -19.65
N ALA A 92 4.43 -9.23 -18.50
CA ALA A 92 5.71 -8.57 -18.32
C ALA A 92 6.44 -9.10 -17.07
N MET A 93 7.48 -9.90 -17.28
CA MET A 93 8.37 -10.33 -16.19
C MET A 93 9.17 -9.18 -15.58
N ASP A 94 9.57 -8.20 -16.38
CA ASP A 94 10.22 -6.96 -15.91
C ASP A 94 9.13 -5.93 -15.52
N ASP A 95 8.70 -5.98 -14.26
CA ASP A 95 7.72 -5.09 -13.66
C ASP A 95 8.17 -3.62 -13.73
N LYS A 96 9.47 -3.36 -13.57
CA LYS A 96 10.05 -2.02 -13.64
C LYS A 96 9.89 -1.41 -15.02
N LYS A 97 10.20 -2.17 -16.08
CA LYS A 97 10.01 -1.73 -17.47
C LYS A 97 8.54 -1.47 -17.76
N PHE A 98 7.65 -2.36 -17.32
CA PHE A 98 6.22 -2.24 -17.56
C PHE A 98 5.61 -1.02 -16.85
N CYS A 99 5.89 -0.82 -15.56
CA CYS A 99 5.39 0.33 -14.80
C CYS A 99 5.90 1.66 -15.39
N ARG A 100 7.18 1.71 -15.80
CA ARG A 100 7.72 2.88 -16.51
C ARG A 100 7.02 3.14 -17.85
N PHE A 101 6.73 2.08 -18.60
CA PHE A 101 6.01 2.19 -19.87
C PHE A 101 4.61 2.77 -19.66
N ILE A 102 3.80 2.16 -18.78
CA ILE A 102 2.44 2.63 -18.48
C ILE A 102 2.46 4.08 -18.02
N ARG A 103 3.38 4.43 -17.11
CA ARG A 103 3.52 5.81 -16.64
C ARG A 103 3.77 6.79 -17.78
N LYS A 104 4.64 6.41 -18.72
CA LYS A 104 4.98 7.26 -19.87
C LYS A 104 3.81 7.38 -20.86
N ASP A 105 3.12 6.29 -21.14
CA ASP A 105 2.09 6.23 -22.19
C ASP A 105 0.72 6.74 -21.72
N THR A 106 0.30 6.39 -20.50
CA THR A 106 -1.05 6.71 -19.99
C THR A 106 -1.05 7.67 -18.81
N GLY A 107 0.12 8.00 -18.27
CA GLY A 107 0.27 8.83 -17.07
C GLY A 107 -0.11 8.11 -15.77
N LEU A 108 -0.54 6.84 -15.82
CA LEU A 108 -0.88 6.08 -14.62
C LEU A 108 0.39 5.73 -13.84
N TYR A 109 0.38 6.08 -12.55
CA TYR A 109 1.45 5.75 -11.63
C TYR A 109 1.04 4.59 -10.72
N VAL A 110 1.77 3.48 -10.80
CA VAL A 110 1.66 2.31 -9.93
C VAL A 110 3.04 1.95 -9.38
N SER A 111 3.09 1.28 -8.23
CA SER A 111 4.36 0.88 -7.63
C SER A 111 4.82 -0.45 -8.21
N GLU A 112 6.10 -0.55 -8.53
CA GLU A 112 6.74 -1.77 -9.02
C GLU A 112 6.85 -2.75 -7.85
N GLY A 113 6.50 -4.03 -8.07
CA GLY A 113 6.50 -5.04 -7.01
C GLY A 113 7.90 -5.32 -6.47
N SER A 114 8.91 -5.22 -7.33
CA SER A 114 10.33 -5.34 -6.99
C SER A 114 10.84 -4.32 -5.96
N GLN A 115 10.09 -3.25 -5.67
CA GLN A 115 10.39 -2.35 -4.55
C GLN A 115 10.20 -3.01 -3.16
N TYR A 116 9.52 -4.15 -3.08
CA TYR A 116 9.18 -4.83 -1.83
C TYR A 116 9.94 -6.15 -1.60
N GLY A 117 10.95 -6.43 -2.43
CA GLY A 117 11.74 -7.67 -2.37
C GLY A 117 11.71 -8.46 -3.68
N ASN A 118 12.54 -9.49 -3.76
CA ASN A 118 12.67 -10.33 -4.96
C ASN A 118 11.38 -11.08 -5.28
N GLU A 119 10.59 -11.43 -4.25
CA GLU A 119 9.30 -12.09 -4.37
C GLU A 119 8.22 -11.20 -5.02
N GLY A 120 8.50 -9.90 -5.16
CA GLY A 120 7.62 -8.95 -5.84
C GLY A 120 7.89 -8.78 -7.34
N GLU A 121 8.91 -9.44 -7.90
CA GLU A 121 9.19 -9.38 -9.34
C GLU A 121 8.00 -9.92 -10.16
N GLY A 122 7.66 -9.24 -11.26
CA GLY A 122 6.49 -9.56 -12.06
C GLY A 122 5.14 -9.15 -11.43
N PHE A 123 5.16 -8.40 -10.32
CA PHE A 123 3.97 -7.80 -9.72
C PHE A 123 4.00 -6.27 -9.75
N MET A 124 2.84 -5.68 -9.55
CA MET A 124 2.68 -4.26 -9.23
C MET A 124 1.72 -4.07 -8.04
N ARG A 125 1.81 -2.91 -7.39
CA ARG A 125 0.93 -2.52 -6.28
C ARG A 125 0.12 -1.28 -6.65
N MET A 126 -1.19 -1.38 -6.51
CA MET A 126 -2.16 -0.31 -6.81
C MET A 126 -2.87 0.15 -5.54
N ASN A 127 -3.01 1.47 -5.37
CA ASN A 127 -3.81 2.06 -4.29
C ASN A 127 -5.25 2.34 -4.77
N VAL A 128 -6.24 1.77 -4.07
CA VAL A 128 -7.67 1.93 -4.38
C VAL A 128 -8.43 2.83 -3.40
N ALA A 129 -7.75 3.46 -2.44
CA ALA A 129 -8.30 4.49 -1.56
C ALA A 129 -8.40 5.84 -2.28
N CYS A 130 -9.27 5.90 -3.28
CA CYS A 130 -9.54 7.09 -4.07
C CYS A 130 -11.04 7.15 -4.46
N PRO A 131 -11.55 8.30 -4.94
CA PRO A 131 -12.91 8.37 -5.45
C PRO A 131 -13.15 7.38 -6.60
N LYS A 132 -14.34 6.77 -6.69
CA LYS A 132 -14.71 5.82 -7.74
C LYS A 132 -14.39 6.31 -9.16
N SER A 133 -14.60 7.59 -9.45
CA SER A 133 -14.26 8.18 -10.76
C SER A 133 -12.76 8.08 -11.08
N ARG A 134 -11.90 8.33 -10.09
CA ARG A 134 -10.44 8.21 -10.24
C ARG A 134 -10.00 6.75 -10.32
N LEU A 135 -10.69 5.85 -9.60
CA LEU A 135 -10.45 4.42 -9.72
C LEU A 135 -10.67 3.95 -11.17
N TYR A 136 -11.82 4.23 -11.75
CA TYR A 136 -12.14 3.80 -13.12
C TYR A 136 -11.25 4.46 -14.18
N ASP A 137 -10.89 5.75 -14.03
CA ASP A 137 -9.88 6.38 -14.90
C ASP A 137 -8.53 5.65 -14.82
N GLY A 138 -8.08 5.28 -13.62
CA GLY A 138 -6.86 4.51 -13.43
C GLY A 138 -6.94 3.10 -14.05
N LEU A 139 -8.08 2.41 -13.90
CA LEU A 139 -8.30 1.08 -14.46
C LEU A 139 -8.32 1.09 -16.00
N ASP A 140 -8.97 2.09 -16.61
CA ASP A 140 -8.98 2.28 -18.06
C ASP A 140 -7.58 2.57 -18.61
N ARG A 141 -6.79 3.40 -17.91
CA ARG A 141 -5.39 3.64 -18.25
C ARG A 141 -4.52 2.40 -18.11
N LEU A 142 -4.77 1.56 -17.10
CA LEU A 142 -4.05 0.30 -16.94
C LEU A 142 -4.34 -0.63 -18.13
N LYS A 143 -5.61 -0.77 -18.51
CA LYS A 143 -6.03 -1.57 -19.66
C LYS A 143 -5.34 -1.11 -20.94
N LYS A 144 -5.48 0.17 -21.29
CA LYS A 144 -4.84 0.76 -22.48
C LYS A 144 -3.33 0.60 -22.48
N GLY A 145 -2.69 0.80 -21.32
CA GLY A 145 -1.25 0.64 -21.18
C GLY A 145 -0.80 -0.80 -21.34
N ALA A 146 -1.59 -1.77 -20.87
CA ALA A 146 -1.33 -3.20 -21.06
C ALA A 146 -1.44 -3.62 -22.53
N GLU A 147 -2.50 -3.20 -23.23
CA GLU A 147 -2.73 -3.45 -24.66
C GLU A 147 -1.57 -2.90 -25.51
N ARG A 148 -1.21 -1.62 -25.30
CA ARG A 148 -0.11 -0.99 -26.04
C ARG A 148 1.25 -1.58 -25.72
N TYR A 149 1.48 -2.00 -24.47
CA TYR A 149 2.73 -2.66 -24.11
C TYR A 149 2.86 -4.00 -24.83
N GLU A 150 1.77 -4.75 -24.96
CA GLU A 150 1.74 -6.01 -25.70
C GLU A 150 2.02 -5.80 -27.18
N GLU A 151 1.37 -4.81 -27.82
CA GLU A 151 1.63 -4.42 -29.21
C GLU A 151 3.10 -4.02 -29.44
N SER A 152 3.73 -3.33 -28.48
CA SER A 152 5.13 -2.90 -28.60
C SER A 152 6.17 -4.03 -28.56
N LYS A 153 5.74 -5.28 -28.31
CA LYS A 153 6.60 -6.46 -28.33
C LYS A 153 6.60 -7.18 -29.67
N GLY A 154 5.62 -6.92 -30.52
CA GLY A 154 5.54 -7.43 -31.90
C GLY A 154 6.33 -6.55 -32.86
#